data_AF-A0AAW6XGY6-F1
#
_entry.id   AF-A0AAW6XGY6-F1
#
_cell.length_a   1.000
_cell.length_b   1.000
_cell.length_c   1.000
_cell.angle_alpha   90.00
_cell.angle_beta   90.00
_cell.angle_gamma   90.00
#
_symmetry.space_group_name_H-M   'P 1'
#
loop_
_entity.id
_entity.type
_entity.pdbx_description
1 polymer ?
#
loop_
_entity_poly.entity_id
_entity_poly.type
_entity_poly.pdbx_seq_one_letter_code
_entity_poly.pdbx_strand_id
1 'polypeptide(L)'
;MAQTNNNQSVETIKESTFAASVLPKATPIANVLQKPLKLATGSIFKVLSGTNEDVKDSNGDNTVRACYRVQSLNSKLLPLSTEFEIKVKGQTCILKEEDNVEIMFNSKMIIVAFDNLSHWSFNGREGLNATGVRILNLSNDQIVNIVGGNHAHN
;
A
#
# COMPACT_ATOMS: atom_id res chain seq x y z
N MET A 1 11.34 -3.86 45.91
CA MET A 1 11.22 -3.06 44.67
C MET A 1 11.82 -3.89 43.56
N ALA A 2 10.99 -4.51 42.71
CA ALA A 2 11.47 -5.22 41.52
C ALA A 2 11.00 -4.42 40.31
N GLN A 3 11.95 -3.81 39.60
CA GLN A 3 11.68 -3.18 38.30
C GLN A 3 11.68 -4.30 37.26
N THR A 4 10.49 -4.63 36.75
CA THR A 4 10.32 -5.52 35.61
C THR A 4 10.61 -4.71 34.35
N ASN A 5 11.79 -4.91 33.77
CA ASN A 5 12.11 -4.41 32.43
C ASN A 5 11.33 -5.23 31.41
N ASN A 6 10.15 -4.73 31.03
CA ASN A 6 9.43 -5.23 29.85
C ASN A 6 10.16 -4.74 28.59
N ASN A 7 11.19 -5.47 28.17
CA ASN A 7 11.68 -5.41 26.80
C ASN A 7 10.63 -6.07 25.89
N GLN A 8 9.55 -5.33 25.59
CA GLN A 8 8.72 -5.65 24.44
C GLN A 8 9.58 -5.45 23.20
N SER A 9 9.95 -6.56 22.56
CA SER A 9 10.55 -6.56 21.24
C SER A 9 9.67 -5.70 20.32
N VAL A 10 10.21 -4.58 19.81
CA VAL A 10 9.56 -3.79 18.77
C VAL A 10 9.46 -4.70 17.55
N GLU A 11 8.31 -5.32 17.33
CA GLU A 11 8.05 -6.13 16.15
C GLU A 11 8.28 -5.22 14.93
N THR A 12 9.24 -5.59 14.09
CA THR A 12 9.63 -4.75 12.95
C THR A 12 8.47 -4.70 11.97
N ILE A 13 7.94 -3.50 11.73
CA ILE A 13 6.81 -3.29 10.82
C ILE A 13 7.19 -3.78 9.43
N LYS A 14 6.50 -4.82 8.95
CA LYS A 14 6.76 -5.42 7.63
C LYS A 14 6.07 -4.63 6.53
N GLU A 15 6.75 -3.58 6.08
CA GLU A 15 6.37 -2.67 4.98
C GLU A 15 6.00 -3.39 3.67
N SER A 16 5.42 -2.63 2.74
CA SER A 16 5.18 -3.09 1.36
C SER A 16 6.49 -3.41 0.64
N THR A 17 6.47 -4.46 -0.18
CA THR A 17 7.56 -4.78 -1.10
C THR A 17 7.24 -4.28 -2.50
N PHE A 18 8.26 -4.16 -3.36
CA PHE A 18 8.14 -3.62 -4.70
C PHE A 18 8.62 -4.66 -5.71
N ALA A 19 7.89 -4.80 -6.82
CA ALA A 19 8.25 -5.74 -7.87
C ALA A 19 9.66 -5.41 -8.39
N ALA A 20 10.43 -6.46 -8.70
CA ALA A 20 11.71 -6.27 -9.37
C ALA A 20 11.44 -5.53 -10.70
N SER A 21 12.02 -4.34 -10.84
CA SER A 21 12.00 -3.63 -12.10
C SER A 21 12.77 -4.48 -13.11
N VAL A 22 12.09 -4.95 -14.17
CA VAL A 22 12.77 -5.46 -15.36
C VAL A 22 13.37 -4.23 -16.01
N LEU A 23 14.64 -3.95 -15.70
CA LEU A 23 15.34 -2.77 -16.17
C LEU A 23 15.73 -2.96 -17.65
N PRO A 24 15.06 -2.30 -18.62
CA PRO A 24 15.58 -2.25 -19.98
C PRO A 24 16.99 -1.62 -19.98
N LYS A 25 18.01 -2.41 -20.34
CA LYS A 25 19.42 -1.95 -20.41
C LYS A 25 19.63 -0.74 -21.33
N ALA A 26 18.72 -0.54 -22.29
CA ALA A 26 18.83 0.49 -23.33
C ALA A 26 18.22 1.86 -22.96
N THR A 27 17.46 1.99 -21.86
CA THR A 27 16.75 3.23 -21.52
C THR A 27 17.02 3.69 -20.07
N PRO A 28 18.24 4.19 -19.78
CA PRO A 28 18.67 4.54 -18.42
C PRO A 28 17.79 5.59 -17.72
N ILE A 29 17.16 6.51 -18.46
CA ILE A 29 16.25 7.53 -17.89
C ILE A 29 14.94 6.90 -17.41
N ALA A 30 14.33 6.02 -18.20
CA ALA A 30 13.13 5.29 -17.80
C ALA A 30 13.40 4.39 -16.56
N ASN A 31 14.62 3.85 -16.46
CA ASN A 31 15.06 3.08 -15.29
C ASN A 31 15.16 3.93 -14.01
N VAL A 32 15.67 5.15 -14.11
CA VAL A 32 15.74 6.10 -12.98
C VAL A 32 14.33 6.52 -12.54
N LEU A 33 13.38 6.64 -13.49
CA LEU A 33 11.97 6.95 -13.22
C LEU A 33 11.17 5.79 -12.60
N GLN A 34 11.68 4.55 -12.63
CA GLN A 34 11.07 3.40 -11.94
C GLN A 34 11.56 3.23 -10.48
N LYS A 35 12.76 3.72 -10.16
CA LYS A 35 13.31 3.75 -8.79
C LYS A 35 12.70 4.77 -7.80
N PRO A 36 11.82 5.74 -8.14
CA PRO A 36 11.13 6.57 -7.17
C PRO A 36 9.78 5.97 -6.75
N LEU A 37 9.34 4.78 -7.21
CA LEU A 37 8.00 4.30 -6.85
C LEU A 37 7.82 4.21 -5.32
N LYS A 38 8.76 3.58 -4.61
CA LYS A 38 8.74 3.55 -3.13
C LYS A 38 8.76 4.94 -2.51
N LEU A 39 9.53 5.87 -3.08
CA LEU A 39 9.63 7.25 -2.57
C LEU A 39 8.34 8.04 -2.85
N ALA A 40 7.68 7.79 -3.99
CA ALA A 40 6.48 8.45 -4.42
C ALA A 40 5.23 7.92 -3.73
N THR A 41 5.11 6.60 -3.58
CA THR A 41 3.92 5.98 -3.01
C THR A 41 4.05 5.74 -1.51
N GLY A 42 5.26 5.74 -0.97
CA GLY A 42 5.51 5.14 0.34
C GLY A 42 5.28 3.62 0.31
N SER A 43 5.29 3.00 1.48
CA SER A 43 5.22 1.56 1.70
C SER A 43 4.22 1.14 2.77
N ILE A 44 3.52 2.08 3.40
CA ILE A 44 2.47 1.83 4.40
C ILE A 44 1.26 2.68 4.05
N PHE A 45 0.08 2.09 4.05
CA PHE A 45 -1.12 2.72 3.52
C PHE A 45 -2.31 2.62 4.47
N LYS A 46 -3.05 3.72 4.62
CA LYS A 46 -4.40 3.72 5.21
C LYS A 46 -5.41 3.36 4.13
N VAL A 47 -6.30 2.40 4.40
CA VAL A 47 -7.38 2.04 3.47
C VAL A 47 -8.52 3.05 3.57
N LEU A 48 -9.03 3.47 2.42
CA LEU A 48 -10.18 4.36 2.27
C LEU A 48 -11.42 3.61 1.77
N SER A 49 -11.23 2.57 0.96
CA SER A 49 -12.27 1.61 0.59
C SER A 49 -11.66 0.38 -0.10
N GLY A 50 -12.41 -0.70 -0.21
CA GLY A 50 -12.02 -1.91 -0.93
C GLY A 50 -13.21 -2.61 -1.57
N THR A 51 -13.06 -3.08 -2.80
CA THR A 51 -14.09 -3.82 -3.54
C THR A 51 -13.49 -5.01 -4.29
N ASN A 52 -14.34 -5.93 -4.74
CA ASN A 52 -13.97 -6.94 -5.73
C ASN A 52 -14.32 -6.44 -7.13
N GLU A 53 -13.52 -6.82 -8.10
CA GLU A 53 -13.80 -6.65 -9.52
C GLU A 53 -13.60 -7.98 -10.24
N ASP A 54 -14.63 -8.43 -10.96
CA ASP A 54 -14.53 -9.57 -11.86
C ASP A 54 -13.93 -9.12 -13.18
N VAL A 55 -12.83 -9.74 -13.58
CA VAL A 55 -12.13 -9.43 -14.83
C VAL A 55 -11.85 -10.69 -15.63
N LYS A 56 -11.81 -10.55 -16.95
CA LYS A 56 -11.30 -11.60 -17.82
C LYS A 56 -9.79 -11.46 -17.93
N ASP A 57 -9.07 -12.55 -17.72
CA ASP A 57 -7.65 -12.60 -18.00
C ASP A 57 -7.38 -12.67 -19.51
N SER A 58 -6.10 -12.65 -19.89
CA SER A 58 -5.68 -12.70 -21.29
C SER A 58 -5.99 -14.04 -21.98
N ASN A 59 -6.25 -15.09 -21.20
CA ASN A 59 -6.63 -16.42 -21.69
C ASN A 59 -8.16 -16.56 -21.83
N GLY A 60 -8.91 -15.57 -21.35
CA GLY A 60 -10.38 -15.54 -21.36
C GLY A 60 -11.02 -16.06 -20.08
N ASP A 61 -10.23 -16.47 -19.08
CA ASP A 61 -10.71 -16.99 -17.82
C ASP A 61 -11.17 -15.86 -16.90
N ASN A 62 -12.26 -16.09 -16.17
CA ASN A 62 -12.72 -15.16 -15.15
C ASN A 62 -11.80 -15.24 -13.94
N THR A 63 -11.26 -14.09 -13.54
CA THR A 63 -10.47 -13.95 -12.33
C THR A 63 -11.00 -12.78 -11.51
N VAL A 64 -10.92 -12.90 -10.19
CA VAL A 64 -11.25 -11.81 -9.28
C VAL A 64 -9.98 -11.01 -8.98
N ARG A 65 -10.14 -9.70 -8.85
CA ARG A 65 -9.12 -8.84 -8.24
C ARG A 65 -9.74 -7.98 -7.16
N ALA A 66 -8.99 -7.80 -6.07
CA ALA A 66 -9.31 -6.81 -5.07
C ALA A 66 -8.85 -5.43 -5.54
N CYS A 67 -9.70 -4.43 -5.40
CA CYS A 67 -9.40 -3.04 -5.72
C CYS A 67 -9.47 -2.22 -4.44
N TYR A 68 -8.34 -1.66 -4.01
CA TYR A 68 -8.26 -0.82 -2.82
C TYR A 68 -8.02 0.63 -3.23
N ARG A 69 -8.79 1.54 -2.63
CA ARG A 69 -8.45 2.95 -2.59
C ARG A 69 -7.73 3.21 -1.27
N VAL A 70 -6.51 3.73 -1.35
CA VAL A 70 -5.66 3.90 -0.17
C VAL A 70 -4.96 5.25 -0.17
N GLN A 71 -4.52 5.66 1.01
CA GLN A 71 -3.74 6.85 1.24
C GLN A 71 -2.37 6.46 1.80
N SER A 72 -1.29 7.03 1.27
CA SER A 72 0.05 6.77 1.81
C SER A 72 0.24 7.43 3.17
N LEU A 73 0.88 6.72 4.09
CA LEU A 73 1.27 7.28 5.39
C LEU A 73 2.74 7.73 5.43
N ASN A 74 3.56 7.29 4.47
CA ASN A 74 4.99 7.52 4.50
C ASN A 74 5.63 7.85 3.13
N SER A 75 4.84 8.32 2.17
CA SER A 75 5.36 8.91 0.93
C SER A 75 6.37 10.04 1.24
N LYS A 76 7.41 10.11 0.42
CA LYS A 76 8.47 11.12 0.47
C LYS A 76 8.37 12.17 -0.64
N LEU A 77 7.69 11.87 -1.75
CA LEU A 77 7.59 12.79 -2.89
C LEU A 77 6.17 13.31 -3.12
N LEU A 78 5.15 12.48 -2.90
CA LEU A 78 3.76 12.88 -3.07
C LEU A 78 3.15 13.30 -1.73
N PRO A 79 2.21 14.27 -1.70
CA PRO A 79 1.47 14.62 -0.51
C PRO A 79 0.85 13.39 0.15
N LEU A 80 0.84 13.35 1.49
CA LEU A 80 0.19 12.24 2.19
C LEU A 80 -1.31 12.18 1.91
N SER A 81 -1.95 13.24 1.42
CA SER A 81 -3.35 13.25 0.96
C SER A 81 -3.57 12.58 -0.40
N THR A 82 -2.51 12.16 -1.10
CA THR A 82 -2.65 11.49 -2.40
C THR A 82 -3.26 10.11 -2.21
N GLU A 83 -4.32 9.86 -2.96
CA GLU A 83 -4.99 8.56 -3.02
C GLU A 83 -4.44 7.71 -4.17
N PHE A 84 -4.32 6.41 -3.92
CA PHE A 84 -3.90 5.42 -4.90
C PHE A 84 -4.98 4.35 -5.07
N GLU A 85 -5.23 3.95 -6.32
CA GLU A 85 -5.92 2.70 -6.62
C GLU A 85 -4.89 1.57 -6.73
N ILE A 86 -5.01 0.56 -5.86
CA ILE A 86 -4.14 -0.62 -5.84
C ILE A 86 -4.96 -1.86 -6.13
N LYS A 87 -4.57 -2.58 -7.18
CA LYS A 87 -5.22 -3.82 -7.61
C LYS A 87 -4.40 -5.03 -7.20
N VAL A 88 -5.02 -5.97 -6.49
CA VAL A 88 -4.41 -7.25 -6.09
C VAL A 88 -4.98 -8.36 -6.96
N LYS A 89 -4.18 -8.87 -7.88
CA LYS A 89 -4.63 -9.88 -8.85
C LYS A 89 -4.81 -11.24 -8.18
N GLY A 90 -5.92 -11.92 -8.47
CA GLY A 90 -6.17 -13.29 -8.01
C GLY A 90 -6.50 -13.39 -6.52
N GLN A 91 -6.75 -12.26 -5.85
CA GLN A 91 -7.12 -12.22 -4.45
C GLN A 91 -8.45 -11.49 -4.30
N THR A 92 -9.35 -12.04 -3.48
CA THR A 92 -10.57 -11.36 -3.04
C THR A 92 -10.23 -10.25 -2.05
N CYS A 93 -11.02 -9.19 -2.08
CA CYS A 93 -10.95 -8.08 -1.14
C CYS A 93 -11.08 -8.61 0.29
N ILE A 94 -10.17 -8.17 1.17
CA ILE A 94 -10.19 -8.51 2.59
C ILE A 94 -11.26 -7.72 3.36
N LEU A 95 -11.75 -6.63 2.77
CA LEU A 95 -12.81 -5.81 3.35
C LEU A 95 -14.17 -6.34 2.98
N LYS A 96 -15.07 -6.30 3.95
CA LYS A 96 -16.51 -6.46 3.76
C LYS A 96 -17.16 -5.09 3.52
N GLU A 97 -18.43 -5.11 3.14
CA GLU A 97 -19.19 -3.89 2.90
C GLU A 97 -19.32 -3.05 4.17
N GLU A 98 -19.50 -3.69 5.33
CA GLU A 98 -19.58 -3.00 6.62
C GLU A 98 -18.27 -2.27 6.96
N ASP A 99 -17.12 -2.86 6.61
CA ASP A 99 -15.81 -2.23 6.82
C ASP A 99 -15.71 -0.92 6.03
N ASN A 100 -16.22 -0.89 4.79
CA ASN A 100 -16.22 0.31 3.97
C ASN A 100 -17.08 1.42 4.58
N VAL A 101 -18.23 1.07 5.17
CA VAL A 101 -19.10 2.01 5.87
C VAL A 101 -18.39 2.58 7.11
N GLU A 102 -17.77 1.72 7.92
CA GLU A 102 -17.03 2.14 9.13
C GLU A 102 -15.83 3.05 8.77
N ILE A 103 -15.11 2.76 7.69
CA ILE A 103 -14.03 3.61 7.18
C ILE A 103 -14.57 4.97 6.72
N MET A 104 -15.69 5.00 5.98
CA MET A 104 -16.30 6.22 5.48
C MET A 104 -16.71 7.18 6.61
N PHE A 105 -17.18 6.65 7.73
CA PHE A 105 -17.53 7.44 8.92
C PHE A 105 -16.35 7.64 9.89
N ASN A 106 -15.13 7.28 9.49
CA ASN A 106 -13.92 7.32 10.32
C ASN A 106 -14.04 6.58 11.66
N SER A 107 -14.96 5.62 11.78
CA SER A 107 -15.10 4.76 12.98
C SER A 107 -14.15 3.57 12.95
N LYS A 108 -13.52 3.29 11.80
CA LYS A 108 -12.49 2.27 11.63
C LYS A 108 -11.33 2.75 10.79
N MET A 109 -10.13 2.40 11.23
CA MET A 109 -8.89 2.65 10.50
C MET A 109 -8.20 1.32 10.24
N ILE A 110 -7.94 1.04 8.97
CA ILE A 110 -7.23 -0.16 8.54
C ILE A 110 -5.96 0.27 7.86
N ILE A 111 -4.82 -0.20 8.39
CA ILE A 111 -3.50 0.04 7.80
C ILE A 111 -3.04 -1.24 7.13
N VAL A 112 -2.49 -1.12 5.92
CA VAL A 112 -2.05 -2.25 5.11
C VAL A 112 -0.66 -2.05 4.52
N ALA A 113 -0.03 -3.17 4.21
CA ALA A 113 1.12 -3.28 3.33
C ALA A 113 0.79 -4.22 2.17
N PHE A 114 1.37 -3.94 1.01
CA PHE A 114 1.19 -4.70 -0.22
C PHE A 114 2.47 -5.40 -0.63
N ASP A 115 2.34 -6.58 -1.24
CA ASP A 115 3.50 -7.32 -1.73
C ASP A 115 3.68 -7.06 -3.23
N ASN A 116 4.92 -6.82 -3.65
CA ASN A 116 5.36 -6.59 -5.03
C ASN A 116 4.61 -5.46 -5.75
N LEU A 117 4.50 -4.29 -5.11
CA LEU A 117 3.94 -3.10 -5.75
C LEU A 117 4.65 -2.77 -7.05
N SER A 118 3.85 -2.50 -8.08
CA SER A 118 4.30 -2.10 -9.41
C SER A 118 3.34 -1.07 -9.99
N HIS A 119 3.86 -0.15 -10.79
CA HIS A 119 3.04 0.83 -11.50
C HIS A 119 2.50 0.24 -12.80
N TRP A 120 1.27 0.60 -13.15
CA TRP A 120 0.72 0.39 -14.47
C TRP A 120 0.16 1.70 -15.01
N SER A 121 0.25 1.86 -16.32
CA SER A 121 -0.46 2.90 -17.05
C SER A 121 -1.02 2.32 -18.34
N PHE A 122 -2.30 2.57 -18.59
CA PHE A 122 -3.00 2.11 -19.79
C PHE A 122 -4.12 3.08 -20.15
N ASN A 123 -4.20 3.47 -21.42
CA ASN A 123 -5.24 4.37 -21.96
C ASN A 123 -5.48 5.64 -21.11
N GLY A 124 -4.39 6.30 -20.69
CA GLY A 124 -4.47 7.54 -19.90
C GLY A 124 -4.91 7.35 -18.44
N ARG A 125 -5.08 6.10 -18.00
CA ARG A 125 -5.26 5.75 -16.58
C ARG A 125 -3.97 5.20 -16.03
N GLU A 126 -3.74 5.40 -14.74
CA GLU A 126 -2.63 4.81 -14.02
C GLU A 126 -3.07 4.32 -12.65
N GLY A 127 -2.26 3.45 -12.06
CA GLY A 127 -2.47 2.93 -10.73
C GLY A 127 -1.35 1.98 -10.33
N LEU A 128 -1.58 1.26 -9.24
CA LEU A 128 -0.65 0.25 -8.74
C LEU A 128 -1.25 -1.15 -8.85
N ASN A 129 -0.39 -2.13 -9.09
CA ASN A 129 -0.70 -3.54 -8.93
C ASN A 129 0.13 -4.11 -7.79
N ALA A 130 -0.42 -5.10 -7.09
CA ALA A 130 0.26 -5.89 -6.08
C ALA A 130 -0.09 -7.38 -6.26
N THR A 131 0.71 -8.25 -5.67
CA THR A 131 0.48 -9.70 -5.62
C THR A 131 -0.16 -10.17 -4.32
N GLY A 132 -0.21 -9.29 -3.31
CA GLY A 132 -0.81 -9.60 -2.01
C GLY A 132 -1.05 -8.34 -1.19
N VAL A 133 -1.86 -8.47 -0.15
CA VAL A 133 -2.13 -7.42 0.85
C VAL A 133 -2.16 -8.02 2.24
N ARG A 134 -1.64 -7.28 3.22
CA ARG A 134 -1.57 -7.66 4.63
C ARG A 134 -2.03 -6.51 5.50
N ILE A 135 -2.93 -6.78 6.45
CA ILE A 135 -3.28 -5.82 7.50
C ILE A 135 -2.10 -5.70 8.47
N LEU A 136 -1.73 -4.47 8.81
CA LEU A 136 -0.74 -4.17 9.82
C LEU A 136 -1.46 -3.85 11.13
N ASN A 137 -1.20 -4.65 12.17
CA ASN A 137 -1.71 -4.37 13.50
C ASN A 137 -0.80 -3.32 14.18
N LEU A 138 -1.08 -2.04 13.95
CA LEU A 138 -0.29 -0.92 14.45
C LEU A 138 -1.04 -0.18 15.55
N SER A 139 -0.31 0.21 16.60
CA SER A 139 -0.79 1.18 17.58
C SER A 139 -0.86 2.59 17.00
N ASN A 140 -1.66 3.46 17.64
CA ASN A 140 -1.74 4.88 17.25
C ASN A 140 -0.36 5.56 17.31
N ASP A 141 0.46 5.26 18.31
CA ASP A 141 1.81 5.83 18.44
C ASP A 141 2.71 5.41 17.28
N GLN A 142 2.64 4.15 16.83
CA GLN A 142 3.37 3.71 15.65
C GLN A 142 2.93 4.45 14.39
N ILE A 143 1.62 4.68 14.22
CA ILE A 143 1.07 5.41 13.08
C ILE A 143 1.53 6.88 13.10
N VAL A 144 1.45 7.54 14.26
CA VAL A 144 1.93 8.92 14.44
C VAL A 144 3.43 9.01 14.16
N ASN A 145 4.23 8.05 14.61
CA ASN A 145 5.67 8.02 14.33
C ASN A 145 5.98 7.82 12.85
N ILE A 146 5.21 7.00 12.13
CA ILE A 146 5.36 6.82 10.67
C ILE A 146 5.08 8.14 9.93
N VAL A 147 3.99 8.83 10.31
CA VAL A 147 3.60 10.10 9.69
C VAL A 147 4.55 11.24 10.07
N GLY A 148 4.90 11.34 11.35
CA GLY A 148 5.75 12.41 11.91
C GLY A 148 7.23 12.26 11.60
N GLY A 149 7.75 11.03 11.51
CA GLY A 149 9.14 10.75 11.15
C GLY A 149 9.50 11.17 9.73
N ASN A 150 8.51 11.49 8.88
CA ASN A 150 8.73 12.04 7.55
C ASN A 150 9.00 13.54 7.52
N HIS A 151 8.75 14.27 8.61
CA HIS A 151 8.98 15.73 8.70
C HIS A 151 10.28 16.12 9.41
N ALA A 152 11.04 15.16 9.94
CA ALA A 152 12.25 15.41 10.74
C ALA A 152 13.56 15.56 9.91
N HIS A 153 13.48 15.48 8.58
CA HIS A 153 14.61 15.71 7.69
C HIS A 153 14.26 16.77 6.63
N ASN A 154 14.35 18.04 7.04
CA ASN A 154 14.56 19.18 6.16
C ASN A 154 15.74 19.98 6.70
#